data_AF-A0AAU4XP19-F1
#
_entry.id   AF-A0AAU4XP19-F1
#
_cell.length_a   1.000
_cell.length_b   1.000
_cell.length_c   1.000
_cell.angle_alpha   90.00
_cell.angle_beta   90.00
_cell.angle_gamma   90.00
#
_symmetry.space_group_name_H-M   'P 1'
#
loop_
_entity.id
_entity.type
_entity.pdbx_description
1 polymer ?
#
loop_
_entity_poly.entity_id
_entity_poly.type
_entity_poly.pdbx_seq_one_letter_code
_entity_poly.pdbx_strand_id
1 'polypeptide(L)'
;MRHRMVSDLMTTSVVRVREDAGFKDIAKLLAEYDITAIPVVDADDRPVGVVSEADLLRKEAGQLDPAGLLPVLHPRPADRTKQEATTARGLMNSPAITARPQWTVVEAAQVMERHRVKRLPVVDEADRLVGLISRADLLRVFLRGDSAIREEISGDVLVRTLGIAPDSVTVRVVDGRVSLTGSVERKSLIPVAVRMCQGVDGVVDVTEQLGHRTDDTSEGLYAESPRHTQLSP
;
A
#
# COMPACT_ATOMS: atom_id res chain seq x y z
N MET A 1 10.64 -8.76 9.25
CA MET A 1 10.42 -7.30 9.24
C MET A 1 8.99 -7.02 9.64
N ARG A 2 8.77 -5.98 10.45
CA ARG A 2 7.40 -5.52 10.73
C ARG A 2 7.00 -4.58 9.60
N HIS A 3 6.22 -5.06 8.65
CA HIS A 3 5.51 -4.17 7.75
C HIS A 3 4.35 -3.54 8.52
N ARG A 4 4.12 -2.23 8.35
CA ARG A 4 2.92 -1.63 8.94
C ARG A 4 1.67 -2.26 8.37
N MET A 5 0.73 -2.42 9.27
CA MET A 5 -0.59 -2.97 9.00
C MET A 5 -1.56 -1.82 8.71
N VAL A 6 -2.67 -2.13 8.06
CA VAL A 6 -3.78 -1.19 7.83
C VAL A 6 -4.24 -0.60 9.16
N SER A 7 -4.31 -1.40 10.23
CA SER A 7 -4.67 -0.94 11.58
C SER A 7 -3.79 0.19 12.12
N ASP A 8 -2.53 0.26 11.69
CA ASP A 8 -1.57 1.26 12.18
C ASP A 8 -1.78 2.64 11.54
N LEU A 9 -2.50 2.69 10.41
CA LEU A 9 -2.64 3.90 9.59
C LEU A 9 -4.09 4.31 9.33
N MET A 10 -5.04 3.39 9.47
CA MET A 10 -6.45 3.66 9.20
C MET A 10 -7.03 4.71 10.14
N THR A 11 -8.00 5.46 9.65
CA THR A 11 -8.86 6.29 10.49
C THR A 11 -9.95 5.40 11.09
N THR A 12 -10.06 5.37 12.41
CA THR A 12 -11.05 4.56 13.15
C THR A 12 -12.40 5.28 13.30
N SER A 13 -12.38 6.60 13.42
CA SER A 13 -13.59 7.44 13.49
C SER A 13 -14.12 7.72 12.09
N VAL A 14 -14.86 6.77 11.52
CA VAL A 14 -15.36 6.87 10.14
C VAL A 14 -16.73 7.53 10.08
N VAL A 15 -16.79 8.67 9.39
CA VAL A 15 -18.05 9.28 8.95
C VAL A 15 -18.65 8.39 7.86
N ARG A 16 -19.91 7.99 8.03
CA ARG A 16 -20.63 7.06 7.16
C ARG A 16 -22.10 7.42 7.04
N VAL A 17 -22.76 6.92 6.00
CA VAL A 17 -24.19 7.16 5.76
C VAL A 17 -24.93 5.85 5.50
N ARG A 18 -26.25 5.86 5.69
CA ARG A 18 -27.13 4.77 5.27
C ARG A 18 -27.44 4.87 3.77
N GLU A 19 -27.92 3.78 3.19
CA GLU A 19 -28.25 3.67 1.77
C GLU A 19 -29.30 4.67 1.26
N ASP A 20 -30.19 5.12 2.14
CA ASP A 20 -31.26 6.07 1.86
C ASP A 20 -30.86 7.54 2.03
N ALA A 21 -29.64 7.82 2.53
CA ALA A 21 -29.17 9.18 2.78
C ALA A 21 -29.18 10.03 1.50
N GLY A 22 -29.66 11.27 1.61
CA GLY A 22 -29.85 12.17 0.48
C GLY A 22 -28.54 12.78 -0.03
N PHE A 23 -28.52 13.16 -1.31
CA PHE A 23 -27.39 13.84 -1.96
C PHE A 23 -26.87 15.04 -1.16
N LYS A 24 -27.78 15.90 -0.69
CA LYS A 24 -27.42 17.12 0.06
C LYS A 24 -26.78 16.80 1.41
N ASP A 25 -27.26 15.76 2.09
CA ASP A 25 -26.70 15.34 3.37
C ASP A 25 -25.28 14.78 3.17
N ILE A 26 -25.09 13.97 2.13
CA ILE A 26 -23.75 13.47 1.76
C ILE A 26 -22.82 14.65 1.44
N ALA A 27 -23.24 15.57 0.55
CA ALA A 27 -22.43 16.74 0.19
C ALA A 27 -22.07 17.60 1.39
N LYS A 28 -23.02 17.80 2.31
CA LYS A 28 -22.78 18.52 3.57
C LYS A 28 -21.74 17.82 4.42
N LEU A 29 -21.85 16.50 4.61
CA LEU A 29 -20.88 15.74 5.40
C LEU A 29 -19.48 15.76 4.78
N LEU A 30 -19.37 15.63 3.45
CA LEU A 30 -18.08 15.74 2.77
C LEU A 30 -17.41 17.09 3.03
N ALA A 31 -18.17 18.19 2.93
CA ALA A 31 -17.68 19.55 3.18
C ALA A 31 -17.40 19.83 4.67
N GLU A 32 -18.27 19.40 5.58
CA GLU A 32 -18.18 19.66 7.01
C GLU A 32 -16.98 18.96 7.65
N TYR A 33 -16.69 17.74 7.21
CA TYR A 33 -15.58 16.92 7.74
C TYR A 33 -14.31 17.00 6.88
N ASP A 34 -14.28 17.83 5.82
CA ASP A 34 -13.17 17.93 4.86
C ASP A 34 -12.71 16.57 4.32
N ILE A 35 -13.69 15.73 3.95
CA ILE A 35 -13.46 14.37 3.44
C ILE A 35 -13.99 14.23 2.02
N THR A 36 -13.25 13.49 1.19
CA THR A 36 -13.53 13.41 -0.25
C THR A 36 -14.39 12.21 -0.67
N ALA A 37 -14.82 11.37 0.28
CA ALA A 37 -15.80 10.30 0.09
C ALA A 37 -16.21 9.68 1.43
N ILE A 38 -17.35 8.99 1.40
CA ILE A 38 -18.04 8.42 2.54
C ILE A 38 -18.43 6.96 2.25
N PRO A 39 -18.18 6.01 3.17
CA PRO A 39 -18.76 4.67 3.09
C PRO A 39 -20.28 4.72 3.28
N VAL A 40 -20.98 3.91 2.50
CA VAL A 40 -22.40 3.64 2.65
C VAL A 40 -22.55 2.29 3.33
N VAL A 41 -23.31 2.23 4.41
CA VAL A 41 -23.49 1.02 5.23
C VAL A 41 -24.94 0.55 5.25
N ASP A 42 -25.15 -0.76 5.33
CA ASP A 42 -26.46 -1.38 5.63
C ASP A 42 -26.84 -1.21 7.11
N ALA A 43 -27.96 -1.79 7.54
CA ALA A 43 -28.45 -1.72 8.92
C ALA A 43 -27.48 -2.31 9.97
N ASP A 44 -26.71 -3.34 9.60
CA ASP A 44 -25.74 -4.05 10.44
C ASP A 44 -24.36 -3.36 10.49
N ASP A 45 -24.24 -2.17 9.89
CA ASP A 45 -23.00 -1.39 9.79
C ASP A 45 -21.96 -2.03 8.84
N ARG A 46 -22.41 -2.84 7.90
CA ARG A 46 -21.56 -3.42 6.85
C ARG A 46 -21.47 -2.49 5.65
N PRO A 47 -20.28 -2.22 5.11
CA PRO A 47 -20.12 -1.39 3.91
C PRO A 47 -20.75 -2.05 2.68
N VAL A 48 -21.73 -1.38 2.06
CA VAL A 48 -22.38 -1.82 0.82
C VAL A 48 -21.93 -1.02 -0.41
N GLY A 49 -21.31 0.14 -0.19
CA GLY A 49 -20.68 0.93 -1.24
C GLY A 49 -19.91 2.14 -0.69
N VAL A 50 -19.40 2.97 -1.61
CA VAL A 50 -18.71 4.23 -1.29
C VAL A 50 -19.21 5.32 -2.24
N VAL A 51 -19.50 6.52 -1.71
CA VAL A 51 -19.84 7.72 -2.48
C VAL A 51 -18.73 8.75 -2.34
N SER A 52 -18.14 9.17 -3.45
CA SER A 52 -17.09 10.21 -3.50
C SER A 52 -17.58 11.52 -4.09
N GLU A 53 -16.83 12.60 -3.87
CA GLU A 53 -17.07 13.90 -4.53
C GLU A 53 -17.15 13.75 -6.05
N ALA A 54 -16.31 12.89 -6.63
CA ALA A 54 -16.32 12.62 -8.06
C ALA A 54 -17.65 11.98 -8.52
N ASP A 55 -18.29 11.17 -7.68
CA ASP A 55 -19.60 10.60 -7.99
C ASP A 55 -20.70 11.66 -7.93
N LEU A 56 -20.63 12.57 -6.95
CA LEU A 56 -21.58 13.70 -6.84
C LEU A 56 -21.43 14.68 -8.02
N LEU A 57 -20.20 15.05 -8.38
CA LEU A 57 -19.92 15.96 -9.49
C LEU A 57 -20.33 15.37 -10.85
N ARG A 58 -20.12 14.06 -11.06
CA ARG A 58 -20.57 13.38 -12.29
C ARG A 58 -22.10 13.42 -12.43
N LYS A 59 -22.84 13.30 -11.33
CA LYS A 59 -24.30 13.46 -11.34
C LYS A 59 -24.71 14.87 -11.77
N GLU A 60 -24.10 15.92 -11.19
CA GLU A 60 -24.43 17.31 -11.52
C GLU A 60 -24.07 17.67 -12.96
N ALA A 61 -22.91 17.21 -13.45
CA ALA A 61 -22.50 17.43 -14.82
C ALA A 61 -23.47 16.82 -15.85
N GLY A 62 -24.08 15.67 -15.53
CA GLY A 62 -25.13 15.06 -16.35
C GLY A 62 -26.45 15.85 -16.37
N GLN A 63 -26.76 16.61 -15.31
CA GLN A 63 -27.94 17.49 -15.29
C GLN A 63 -27.75 18.77 -16.11
N LEU A 64 -26.52 19.25 -16.22
CA LEU A 64 -26.17 20.44 -17.00
C LEU A 64 -26.17 20.17 -18.52
N ASP A 65 -26.16 18.90 -18.94
CA ASP A 65 -26.31 18.48 -20.35
C ASP A 65 -27.25 17.27 -20.50
N PRO A 66 -28.57 17.49 -20.34
CA PRO A 66 -29.57 16.41 -20.43
C PRO A 66 -29.61 15.73 -21.80
N ALA A 67 -29.18 16.45 -22.85
CA ALA A 67 -29.20 15.98 -24.23
C ALA A 67 -27.88 15.31 -24.66
N GLY A 68 -26.83 15.36 -23.83
CA GLY A 68 -25.51 14.79 -24.14
C GLY A 68 -24.82 15.45 -25.35
N LEU A 69 -25.12 16.72 -25.59
CA LEU A 69 -24.65 17.48 -26.76
C LEU A 69 -23.25 18.07 -26.55
N LEU A 70 -22.73 18.06 -25.33
CA LEU A 70 -21.38 18.53 -25.02
C LEU A 70 -20.36 17.41 -25.25
N PRO A 71 -19.36 17.62 -26.13
CA PRO A 71 -18.37 16.59 -26.50
C PRO A 71 -17.41 16.17 -25.35
N VAL A 72 -17.46 16.88 -24.22
CA VAL A 72 -16.62 16.62 -23.04
C VAL A 72 -17.26 15.59 -22.08
N LEU A 73 -18.53 15.26 -22.28
CA LEU A 73 -19.37 14.47 -21.36
C LEU A 73 -19.98 13.24 -22.04
N HIS A 74 -19.22 12.47 -22.82
CA HIS A 74 -19.72 11.19 -23.35
C HIS A 74 -19.95 10.19 -22.21
N PRO A 75 -21.19 9.98 -21.71
CA PRO A 75 -21.42 9.18 -20.53
C PRO A 75 -21.38 7.70 -20.92
N ARG A 76 -20.79 6.86 -20.08
CA ARG A 76 -20.96 5.40 -20.25
C ARG A 76 -22.42 5.05 -19.94
N PRO A 77 -22.97 3.95 -20.49
CA PRO A 77 -24.36 3.55 -20.22
C PRO A 77 -24.69 3.41 -18.71
N ALA A 78 -23.69 3.03 -17.89
CA ALA A 78 -23.81 2.95 -16.43
C ALA A 78 -24.01 4.32 -15.73
N ASP A 79 -23.71 5.43 -16.40
CA ASP A 79 -23.78 6.78 -15.84
C ASP A 79 -25.20 7.36 -15.90
N ARG A 80 -26.08 6.89 -16.81
CA ARG A 80 -27.46 7.40 -16.96
C ARG A 80 -28.34 7.11 -15.74
N THR A 81 -28.18 5.95 -15.11
CA THR A 81 -28.97 5.57 -13.91
C THR A 81 -28.56 6.36 -12.66
N LYS A 82 -27.32 6.86 -12.60
CA LYS A 82 -26.83 7.71 -11.49
C LYS A 82 -27.28 9.17 -11.61
N GLN A 83 -27.65 9.64 -12.79
CA GLN A 83 -27.99 11.06 -13.05
C GLN A 83 -29.31 11.50 -12.37
N GLU A 84 -30.20 10.54 -12.08
CA GLU A 84 -31.47 10.76 -11.36
C GLU A 84 -31.37 10.36 -9.87
N ALA A 85 -30.27 9.73 -9.46
CA ALA A 85 -30.11 9.25 -8.09
C ALA A 85 -30.00 10.43 -7.11
N THR A 86 -30.92 10.46 -6.15
CA THR A 86 -30.92 11.43 -5.04
C THR A 86 -30.45 10.82 -3.73
N THR A 87 -30.21 9.51 -3.69
CA THR A 87 -29.82 8.75 -2.48
C THR A 87 -28.45 8.11 -2.62
N ALA A 88 -27.82 7.81 -1.49
CA ALA A 88 -26.52 7.14 -1.42
C ALA A 88 -26.49 5.84 -2.23
N ARG A 89 -27.53 5.00 -2.16
CA ARG A 89 -27.64 3.75 -2.91
C ARG A 89 -27.52 3.94 -4.42
N GLY A 90 -28.14 4.98 -4.97
CA GLY A 90 -28.08 5.27 -6.40
C GLY A 90 -26.77 5.95 -6.82
N LEU A 91 -26.08 6.64 -5.90
CA LEU A 91 -24.84 7.37 -6.17
C LEU A 91 -23.59 6.50 -5.98
N MET A 92 -23.63 5.52 -5.07
CA MET A 92 -22.46 4.78 -4.64
C MET A 92 -21.85 3.91 -5.74
N ASN A 93 -20.56 3.65 -5.60
CA ASN A 93 -19.93 2.52 -6.27
C ASN A 93 -20.09 1.29 -5.38
N SER A 94 -20.69 0.23 -5.93
CA SER A 94 -21.06 -1.00 -5.24
C SER A 94 -20.61 -2.22 -6.07
N PRO A 95 -20.20 -3.33 -5.44
CA PRO A 95 -20.03 -3.50 -3.99
C PRO A 95 -18.85 -2.69 -3.43
N ALA A 96 -18.87 -2.44 -2.12
CA ALA A 96 -17.70 -1.86 -1.44
C ALA A 96 -16.51 -2.82 -1.56
N ILE A 97 -15.37 -2.31 -2.03
CA ILE A 97 -14.09 -3.03 -1.96
C ILE A 97 -13.48 -2.72 -0.59
N THR A 98 -13.30 -3.73 0.24
CA THR A 98 -12.90 -3.57 1.64
C THR A 98 -11.48 -4.08 1.90
N ALA A 99 -10.91 -3.66 3.03
CA ALA A 99 -9.66 -4.16 3.58
C ALA A 99 -9.87 -4.80 4.96
N ARG A 100 -8.89 -5.58 5.41
CA ARG A 100 -8.83 -6.08 6.78
C ARG A 100 -7.77 -5.32 7.60
N PRO A 101 -7.96 -5.14 8.92
CA PRO A 101 -6.99 -4.44 9.78
C PRO A 101 -5.58 -5.06 9.72
N GLN A 102 -5.51 -6.38 9.57
CA GLN A 102 -4.27 -7.15 9.54
C GLN A 102 -3.56 -7.17 8.18
N TRP A 103 -4.13 -6.54 7.15
CA TRP A 103 -3.43 -6.43 5.86
C TRP A 103 -2.23 -5.51 6.01
N THR A 104 -1.17 -5.81 5.27
CA THR A 104 -0.05 -4.91 5.07
C THR A 104 -0.47 -3.71 4.22
N VAL A 105 0.27 -2.61 4.35
CA VAL A 105 0.12 -1.43 3.45
C VAL A 105 0.24 -1.81 1.97
N VAL A 106 1.12 -2.76 1.65
CA VAL A 106 1.34 -3.24 0.28
C VAL A 106 0.11 -3.98 -0.26
N GLU A 107 -0.50 -4.87 0.53
CA GLU A 107 -1.73 -5.57 0.14
C GLU A 107 -2.88 -4.58 -0.11
N ALA A 108 -3.06 -3.62 0.79
CA ALA A 108 -4.06 -2.57 0.62
C ALA A 108 -3.80 -1.74 -0.65
N ALA A 109 -2.55 -1.35 -0.92
CA ALA A 109 -2.16 -0.61 -2.12
C ALA A 109 -2.46 -1.40 -3.40
N GLN A 110 -2.12 -2.69 -3.44
CA GLN A 110 -2.39 -3.57 -4.57
C GLN A 110 -3.89 -3.68 -4.86
N VAL A 111 -4.72 -3.82 -3.83
CA VAL A 111 -6.19 -3.87 -3.95
C VAL A 111 -6.73 -2.54 -4.46
N MET A 112 -6.27 -1.41 -3.89
CA MET A 112 -6.65 -0.07 -4.37
C MET A 112 -6.32 0.14 -5.85
N GLU A 113 -5.18 -0.36 -6.31
CA GLU A 113 -4.76 -0.19 -7.70
C GLU A 113 -5.52 -1.13 -8.64
N ARG A 114 -5.64 -2.41 -8.28
CA ARG A 114 -6.39 -3.40 -9.06
C ARG A 114 -7.84 -2.97 -9.28
N HIS A 115 -8.49 -2.47 -8.24
CA HIS A 115 -9.89 -2.05 -8.30
C HIS A 115 -10.08 -0.57 -8.67
N ARG A 116 -8.98 0.16 -8.88
CA ARG A 116 -8.98 1.61 -9.19
C ARG A 116 -9.76 2.45 -8.18
N VAL A 117 -9.70 2.05 -6.91
CA VAL A 117 -10.30 2.78 -5.79
C VAL A 117 -9.24 3.56 -5.03
N LYS A 118 -9.63 4.72 -4.49
CA LYS A 118 -8.73 5.61 -3.74
C LYS A 118 -8.73 5.34 -2.23
N ARG A 119 -9.71 4.57 -1.76
CA ARG A 119 -9.92 4.26 -0.35
C ARG A 119 -10.60 2.91 -0.21
N LEU A 120 -10.38 2.28 0.94
CA LEU A 120 -10.97 1.01 1.32
C LEU A 120 -11.62 1.19 2.69
N PRO A 121 -12.93 0.96 2.83
CA PRO A 121 -13.52 0.68 4.13
C PRO A 121 -12.80 -0.54 4.74
N VAL A 122 -12.39 -0.42 5.99
CA VAL A 122 -11.74 -1.48 6.75
C VAL A 122 -12.79 -2.16 7.60
N VAL A 123 -12.86 -3.50 7.54
CA VAL A 123 -13.91 -4.28 8.20
C VAL A 123 -13.36 -5.34 9.15
N ASP A 124 -14.07 -5.58 10.26
CA ASP A 124 -13.79 -6.67 11.21
C ASP A 124 -14.17 -8.05 10.62
N GLU A 125 -13.96 -9.14 11.37
CA GLU A 125 -14.30 -10.50 10.93
C GLU A 125 -15.80 -10.71 10.64
N ALA A 126 -16.69 -9.87 11.18
CA ALA A 126 -18.13 -9.90 10.94
C ALA A 126 -18.57 -8.99 9.77
N ASP A 127 -17.59 -8.46 9.01
CA ASP A 127 -17.75 -7.51 7.91
C ASP A 127 -18.30 -6.14 8.30
N ARG A 128 -18.20 -5.76 9.59
CA ARG A 128 -18.62 -4.45 10.06
C ARG A 128 -17.52 -3.43 9.90
N LEU A 129 -17.90 -2.20 9.56
CA LEU A 129 -16.97 -1.10 9.39
C LEU A 129 -16.25 -0.76 10.70
N VAL A 130 -14.92 -0.85 10.70
CA VAL A 130 -14.05 -0.48 11.83
C VAL A 130 -13.03 0.60 11.50
N GLY A 131 -12.89 0.94 10.22
CA GLY A 131 -11.97 1.99 9.79
C GLY A 131 -12.11 2.36 8.33
N LEU A 132 -11.33 3.35 7.92
CA LEU A 132 -11.18 3.78 6.54
C LEU A 132 -9.69 4.01 6.29
N ILE A 133 -9.18 3.47 5.19
CA ILE A 133 -7.81 3.74 4.76
C ILE A 133 -7.80 4.27 3.33
N SER A 134 -7.07 5.37 3.13
CA SER A 134 -6.92 6.05 1.83
C SER A 134 -5.51 5.87 1.27
N ARG A 135 -5.34 6.15 -0.03
CA ARG A 135 -3.99 6.20 -0.65
C ARG A 135 -3.06 7.18 0.07
N ALA A 136 -3.58 8.30 0.58
CA ALA A 136 -2.79 9.27 1.33
C ALA A 136 -2.28 8.67 2.65
N ASP A 137 -3.11 7.87 3.33
CA ASP A 137 -2.71 7.17 4.56
C ASP A 137 -1.59 6.17 4.29
N LEU A 138 -1.68 5.41 3.19
CA LEU A 138 -0.64 4.47 2.78
C LEU A 138 0.70 5.17 2.51
N LEU A 139 0.69 6.41 2.02
CA LEU A 139 1.91 7.19 1.77
C LEU A 139 2.55 7.75 3.04
N ARG A 140 1.83 7.81 4.17
CA ARG A 140 2.39 8.26 5.46
C ARG A 140 3.55 7.40 5.92
N VAL A 141 3.72 6.19 5.38
CA VAL A 141 4.88 5.36 5.70
C VAL A 141 6.21 5.97 5.31
N PHE A 142 6.22 6.87 4.32
CA PHE A 142 7.39 7.60 3.84
C PHE A 142 7.67 8.90 4.61
N LEU A 143 6.80 9.29 5.55
CA LEU A 143 7.02 10.45 6.42
C LEU A 143 7.87 10.10 7.66
N ARG A 144 8.45 8.90 7.71
CA ARG A 144 9.38 8.51 8.77
C ARG A 144 10.65 9.35 8.68
N GLY A 145 11.15 9.82 9.82
CA GLY A 145 12.47 10.43 9.87
C GLY A 145 13.56 9.42 9.54
N ASP A 146 14.60 9.88 8.85
CA ASP A 146 15.77 9.08 8.44
C ASP A 146 16.45 8.38 9.62
N SER A 147 16.43 8.98 10.82
CA SER A 147 16.98 8.37 12.03
C SER A 147 16.26 7.06 12.40
N ALA A 148 14.93 7.04 12.33
CA ALA A 148 14.13 5.86 12.66
C ALA A 148 14.33 4.74 11.63
N ILE A 149 14.46 5.08 10.34
CA ILE A 149 14.80 4.13 9.27
C ILE A 149 16.19 3.53 9.53
N ARG A 150 17.18 4.39 9.83
CA ARG A 150 18.55 3.96 10.12
C ARG A 150 18.61 3.02 11.32
N GLU A 151 17.94 3.37 12.42
CA GLU A 151 17.92 2.55 13.64
C GLU A 151 17.32 1.16 13.40
N GLU A 152 16.23 1.07 12.64
CA GLU A 152 15.63 -0.21 12.26
C GLU A 152 16.56 -1.03 11.37
N ILE A 153 17.18 -0.42 10.36
CA ILE A 153 18.12 -1.12 9.48
C ILE A 153 19.33 -1.64 10.27
N SER A 154 20.00 -0.77 11.03
CA SER A 154 21.18 -1.16 11.81
C SER A 154 20.85 -2.23 12.85
N GLY A 155 19.77 -2.03 13.62
CA GLY A 155 19.42 -2.92 14.73
C GLY A 155 18.72 -4.20 14.28
N ASP A 156 17.61 -4.06 13.56
CA ASP A 156 16.71 -5.19 13.25
C ASP A 156 17.19 -5.97 12.03
N VAL A 157 17.58 -5.27 10.96
CA VAL A 157 17.96 -5.93 9.71
C VAL A 157 19.37 -6.50 9.80
N LEU A 158 20.38 -5.64 10.01
CA LEU A 158 21.77 -6.05 9.94
C LEU A 158 22.17 -6.91 11.15
N VAL A 159 21.94 -6.42 12.37
CA VAL A 159 22.40 -7.12 13.58
C VAL A 159 21.49 -8.30 13.92
N ARG A 160 20.19 -8.08 14.17
CA ARG A 160 19.30 -9.13 14.67
C ARG A 160 18.97 -10.19 13.62
N THR A 161 18.69 -9.78 12.37
CA THR A 161 18.22 -10.72 11.35
C THR A 161 19.36 -11.35 10.55
N LEU A 162 20.37 -10.57 10.17
CA LEU A 162 21.48 -11.05 9.34
C LEU A 162 22.74 -11.41 10.14
N GLY A 163 22.80 -11.10 11.44
CA GLY A 163 23.96 -11.41 12.28
C GLY A 163 25.22 -10.63 11.89
N ILE A 164 25.07 -9.49 11.22
CA ILE A 164 26.19 -8.63 10.80
C ILE A 164 26.66 -7.83 12.02
N ALA A 165 27.98 -7.73 12.21
CA ALA A 165 28.54 -7.01 13.34
C ALA A 165 28.19 -5.50 13.26
N PRO A 166 27.82 -4.84 14.38
CA PRO A 166 27.32 -3.45 14.37
C PRO A 166 28.25 -2.42 13.69
N ASP A 167 29.57 -2.66 13.74
CA ASP A 167 30.57 -1.73 13.22
C ASP A 167 31.12 -2.13 11.83
N SER A 168 30.68 -3.27 11.30
CA SER A 168 31.17 -3.78 10.01
C SER A 168 30.51 -3.10 8.81
N VAL A 169 29.30 -2.54 9.00
CA VAL A 169 28.53 -1.85 7.97
C VAL A 169 28.00 -0.54 8.52
N THR A 170 28.39 0.57 7.90
CA THR A 170 27.83 1.89 8.15
C THR A 170 26.55 2.08 7.35
N VAL A 171 25.49 2.54 8.03
CA VAL A 171 24.20 2.86 7.43
C VAL A 171 23.99 4.37 7.45
N ARG A 172 23.83 4.97 6.27
CA ARG A 172 23.39 6.37 6.13
C ARG A 172 22.03 6.41 5.48
N VAL A 173 21.18 7.31 5.94
CA VAL A 173 19.84 7.54 5.38
C VAL A 173 19.67 9.04 5.16
N VAL A 174 19.27 9.43 3.95
CA VAL A 174 18.94 10.80 3.56
C VAL A 174 17.70 10.76 2.67
N ASP A 175 16.61 11.38 3.10
CA ASP A 175 15.31 11.38 2.40
C ASP A 175 14.84 9.96 2.04
N GLY A 176 14.98 9.02 2.99
CA GLY A 176 14.65 7.60 2.80
C GLY A 176 15.58 6.83 1.85
N ARG A 177 16.65 7.43 1.32
CA ARG A 177 17.67 6.73 0.52
C ARG A 177 18.73 6.16 1.44
N VAL A 178 18.92 4.85 1.38
CA VAL A 178 19.86 4.12 2.22
C VAL A 178 21.17 3.92 1.46
N SER A 179 22.28 4.21 2.13
CA SER A 179 23.62 3.85 1.66
C SER A 179 24.28 2.94 2.69
N LEU A 180 24.66 1.74 2.23
CA LEU A 180 25.38 0.73 3.00
C LEU A 180 26.84 0.72 2.57
N THR A 181 27.77 0.98 3.49
CA THR A 181 29.21 0.94 3.21
C THR A 181 29.95 0.13 4.26
N GLY A 182 31.00 -0.60 3.87
CA GLY A 182 31.78 -1.44 4.79
C GLY A 182 32.05 -2.83 4.23
N SER A 183 31.98 -3.86 5.07
CA SER A 183 32.26 -5.23 4.67
C SER A 183 31.37 -6.23 5.39
N VAL A 184 30.98 -7.30 4.69
CA VAL A 184 30.28 -8.46 5.27
C VAL A 184 31.16 -9.70 5.26
N GLU A 185 30.82 -10.73 6.03
CA GLU A 185 31.59 -11.97 6.05
C GLU A 185 31.53 -12.73 4.71
N ARG A 186 30.34 -12.79 4.10
CA ARG A 186 30.05 -13.60 2.92
C ARG A 186 29.46 -12.75 1.80
N LYS A 187 29.92 -12.96 0.57
CA LYS A 187 29.43 -12.24 -0.61
C LYS A 187 27.94 -12.46 -0.85
N SER A 188 27.43 -13.66 -0.55
CA SER A 188 25.99 -13.97 -0.66
C SER A 188 25.08 -13.09 0.20
N LEU A 189 25.61 -12.49 1.28
CA LEU A 189 24.84 -11.62 2.18
C LEU A 189 24.57 -10.23 1.59
N ILE A 190 25.38 -9.75 0.65
CA ILE A 190 25.22 -8.41 0.04
C ILE A 190 23.82 -8.26 -0.61
N PRO A 191 23.42 -9.10 -1.58
CA PRO A 191 22.09 -8.98 -2.21
C PRO A 191 20.95 -9.22 -1.23
N VAL A 192 21.15 -10.04 -0.20
CA VAL A 192 20.15 -10.28 0.87
C VAL A 192 19.97 -9.02 1.71
N ALA A 193 21.06 -8.40 2.16
CA ALA A 193 21.03 -7.16 2.93
C ALA A 193 20.33 -6.04 2.16
N VAL A 194 20.65 -5.87 0.87
CA VAL A 194 19.97 -4.89 0.01
C VAL A 194 18.47 -5.18 -0.07
N ARG A 195 18.09 -6.42 -0.41
CA ARG A 195 16.67 -6.80 -0.54
C ARG A 195 15.91 -6.59 0.76
N MET A 196 16.53 -6.91 1.88
CA MET A 196 15.96 -6.72 3.19
C MET A 196 15.78 -5.23 3.51
N CYS A 197 16.80 -4.40 3.32
CA CYS A 197 16.69 -2.95 3.53
C CYS A 197 15.60 -2.32 2.65
N GLN A 198 15.44 -2.77 1.40
CA GLN A 198 14.35 -2.32 0.52
C GLN A 198 12.95 -2.64 1.05
N GLY A 199 12.82 -3.62 1.95
CA GLY A 199 11.56 -3.99 2.60
C GLY A 199 11.22 -3.16 3.84
N VAL A 200 12.13 -2.31 4.33
CA VAL A 200 11.88 -1.46 5.50
C VAL A 200 10.96 -0.30 5.11
N ASP A 201 9.89 -0.12 5.88
CA ASP A 201 8.93 0.96 5.68
C ASP A 201 9.65 2.33 5.63
N GLY A 202 9.41 3.10 4.58
CA GLY A 202 9.99 4.44 4.39
C GLY A 202 11.30 4.45 3.59
N VAL A 203 11.88 3.29 3.29
CA VAL A 203 13.01 3.19 2.36
C VAL A 203 12.52 3.42 0.93
N VAL A 204 13.18 4.35 0.23
CA VAL A 204 12.89 4.72 -1.16
C VAL A 204 13.83 4.03 -2.13
N ASP A 205 15.10 3.93 -1.74
CA ASP A 205 16.17 3.34 -2.56
C ASP A 205 17.30 2.81 -1.66
N VAL A 206 18.06 1.83 -2.15
CA VAL A 206 19.20 1.26 -1.43
C VAL A 206 20.38 1.15 -2.37
N THR A 207 21.47 1.81 -1.99
CA THR A 207 22.78 1.72 -2.65
C THR A 207 23.77 1.02 -1.72
N GLU A 208 24.67 0.24 -2.29
CA GLU A 208 25.67 -0.50 -1.53
C GLU A 208 27.07 -0.33 -2.11
N GLN A 209 28.05 -0.24 -1.21
CA GLN A 209 29.49 -0.36 -1.49
C GLN A 209 30.08 -1.28 -0.41
N LEU A 210 29.74 -2.57 -0.48
CA LEU A 210 30.12 -3.58 0.50
C LEU A 210 31.21 -4.51 -0.04
N GLY A 211 32.30 -4.62 0.71
CA GLY A 211 33.29 -5.68 0.55
C GLY A 211 32.81 -7.01 1.16
N HIS A 212 33.52 -8.09 0.87
CA HIS A 212 33.29 -9.40 1.51
C HIS A 212 34.61 -10.04 1.94
N ARG A 213 34.57 -10.86 2.99
CA ARG A 213 35.74 -11.63 3.45
C ARG A 213 35.88 -12.97 2.72
N THR A 214 34.75 -13.63 2.43
CA THR A 214 34.70 -14.92 1.73
C THR A 214 33.75 -14.84 0.53
N ASP A 215 34.18 -15.30 -0.64
CA ASP A 215 33.32 -15.47 -1.82
C ASP A 215 32.71 -16.88 -1.82
N ASP A 216 31.59 -17.02 -1.12
CA ASP A 216 30.80 -18.25 -1.02
C ASP A 216 29.81 -18.44 -2.19
N THR A 217 29.91 -17.62 -3.23
CA THR A 217 29.04 -17.69 -4.43
C THR A 217 29.73 -18.38 -5.61
N SER A 218 31.02 -18.69 -5.48
CA SER A 218 31.89 -19.19 -6.54
C SER A 218 32.09 -20.71 -6.55
N GLU A 219 31.72 -21.45 -5.50
CA GLU A 219 31.98 -22.90 -5.33
C GLU A 219 30.97 -23.84 -6.05
N GLY A 220 30.38 -23.40 -7.18
CA GLY A 220 29.41 -24.20 -7.95
C GLY A 220 29.91 -24.81 -9.26
N LEU A 221 31.17 -24.58 -9.68
CA LEU A 221 31.58 -24.85 -11.07
C LEU A 221 32.83 -25.71 -11.30
N TYR A 222 33.52 -26.22 -10.27
CA TYR A 222 34.66 -27.13 -10.49
C TYR A 222 34.72 -28.26 -9.45
N ALA A 223 33.86 -29.28 -9.62
CA ALA A 223 34.15 -30.63 -9.16
C ALA A 223 34.46 -31.49 -10.40
N GLU A 224 35.58 -31.23 -11.07
CA GLU A 224 36.11 -32.17 -12.05
C GLU A 224 36.61 -33.42 -11.31
N SER A 225 35.95 -34.53 -11.59
CA SER A 225 36.30 -35.86 -11.10
C SER A 225 37.70 -36.27 -11.60
N PRO A 226 38.53 -36.96 -10.78
CA PRO A 226 39.81 -37.45 -11.23
C PRO A 226 39.59 -38.58 -12.25
N ARG A 227 39.99 -38.38 -13.51
CA ARG A 227 40.00 -39.45 -14.51
C ARG A 227 41.06 -40.48 -14.10
N HIS A 228 40.59 -41.66 -13.70
CA HIS A 228 41.37 -42.88 -13.66
C HIS A 228 41.95 -43.16 -15.05
N THR A 229 43.28 -43.02 -15.20
CA THR A 229 43.99 -43.65 -16.31
C THR A 229 44.29 -45.09 -15.90
N GLN A 230 43.50 -46.03 -16.44
CA GLN A 230 43.78 -47.46 -16.35
C GLN A 230 45.03 -47.79 -17.17
N LEU A 231 45.93 -48.56 -16.55
CA LEU A 231 47.06 -49.22 -17.19
C LEU A 231 46.60 -50.40 -18.04
N SER A 232 47.32 -50.55 -19.17
CA SER A 232 47.75 -51.81 -19.77
C SER A 232 46.74 -52.64 -20.57
N PRO A 233 47.27 -53.41 -21.53
CA PRO A 233 47.47 -54.83 -21.27
C PRO A 233 48.93 -55.23 -21.04
#